data_AF-A0A1I8AL71-F1
#
_entry.id   AF-A0A1I8AL71-F1
#
_cell.length_a   1.000
_cell.length_b   1.000
_cell.length_c   1.000
_cell.angle_alpha   90.00
_cell.angle_beta   90.00
_cell.angle_gamma   90.00
#
_symmetry.space_group_name_H-M   'P 1'
#
loop_
_entity.id
_entity.type
_entity.pdbx_description
1 polymer ?
#
loop_
_entity_poly.entity_id
_entity_poly.type
_entity_poly.pdbx_seq_one_letter_code
_entity_poly.pdbx_strand_id
1 'polypeptide(L)'
;MRLLALTLLALLPGASGYRRPAQGAFAPMIAMSPGYRNRFLTEDLRWFADPGSNAQFTNDTLEILRYCRIRYPNRNISSVVESAQEMVLGDRNVPTELKLTVKPWRCVEGTFSTEVIFHPEGCAYRKSEESEDFDNCYRKEYWESEAEKQCRE
;
A
#
# COMPACT_ATOMS: atom_id res chain seq x y z
N MET A 1 53.83 11.75 -34.41
CA MET A 1 53.21 12.30 -33.18
C MET A 1 51.82 11.67 -33.07
N ARG A 2 51.64 10.68 -32.19
CA ARG A 2 50.39 9.90 -32.07
C ARG A 2 49.40 10.66 -31.17
N LEU A 3 48.22 11.01 -31.68
CA LEU A 3 47.11 11.53 -30.87
C LEU A 3 46.47 10.37 -30.10
N LEU A 4 46.49 10.45 -28.77
CA LEU A 4 45.79 9.53 -27.87
C LEU A 4 44.35 10.03 -27.70
N ALA A 5 43.38 9.26 -28.21
CA ALA A 5 41.97 9.47 -27.92
C ALA A 5 41.64 8.79 -26.58
N LEU A 6 41.33 9.60 -25.56
CA LEU A 6 40.81 9.13 -24.27
C LEU A 6 39.31 8.84 -24.41
N THR A 7 38.96 7.55 -24.49
CA THR A 7 37.58 7.10 -24.40
C THR A 7 37.14 7.08 -22.93
N LEU A 8 36.27 8.03 -22.55
CA LEU A 8 35.59 8.02 -21.25
C LEU A 8 34.52 6.91 -21.28
N LEU A 9 34.73 5.83 -20.51
CA LEU A 9 33.67 4.84 -20.26
C LEU A 9 32.73 5.42 -19.20
N ALA A 10 31.55 5.88 -19.62
CA ALA A 10 30.47 6.21 -18.70
C ALA A 10 29.88 4.90 -18.15
N LEU A 11 30.15 4.59 -16.88
CA LEU A 11 29.45 3.56 -16.13
C LEU A 11 28.05 4.10 -15.80
N LEU A 12 27.03 3.64 -16.54
CA LEU A 12 25.65 3.87 -16.16
C LEU A 12 25.36 3.08 -14.88
N PRO A 13 24.89 3.71 -13.78
CA PRO A 13 24.39 2.97 -12.64
C PRO A 13 23.24 2.07 -13.11
N GLY A 14 23.33 0.79 -12.77
CA GLY A 14 22.35 -0.21 -13.17
C GLY A 14 20.94 0.27 -12.82
N ALA A 15 20.09 0.37 -13.84
CA ALA A 15 18.67 0.55 -13.66
C ALA A 15 18.18 -0.64 -12.81
N SER A 16 17.90 -0.40 -11.54
CA SER A 16 17.18 -1.34 -10.70
C SER A 16 15.78 -1.45 -11.29
N GLY A 17 15.61 -2.38 -12.24
CA GLY A 17 14.35 -2.62 -12.91
C GLY A 17 13.31 -2.98 -11.86
N TYR A 18 12.31 -2.12 -11.69
CA TYR A 18 11.17 -2.38 -10.83
C TYR A 18 10.46 -3.65 -11.33
N ARG A 19 10.66 -4.76 -10.63
CA ARG A 19 9.94 -6.00 -10.88
C ARG A 19 8.51 -5.79 -10.43
N ARG A 20 7.57 -5.74 -11.38
CA ARG A 20 6.14 -5.87 -11.10
C ARG A 20 5.96 -7.11 -10.20
N PRO A 21 5.35 -6.99 -9.01
CA PRO A 21 4.96 -8.16 -8.24
C PRO A 21 4.10 -9.04 -9.15
N ALA A 22 4.47 -10.31 -9.30
CA ALA A 22 3.67 -11.24 -10.09
C ALA A 22 2.21 -11.22 -9.57
N GLN A 23 1.23 -11.35 -10.45
CA GLN A 23 -0.14 -11.56 -9.99
C GLN A 23 -0.17 -12.82 -9.13
N GLY A 24 -0.60 -12.71 -7.87
CA GLY A 24 -0.48 -13.79 -6.87
C GLY A 24 0.77 -13.74 -5.99
N ALA A 25 1.63 -12.73 -6.11
CA ALA A 25 2.68 -12.47 -5.14
C ALA A 25 2.05 -12.01 -3.82
N PHE A 26 2.46 -12.64 -2.72
CA PHE A 26 2.02 -12.28 -1.38
C PHE A 26 2.44 -10.84 -1.04
N ALA A 27 1.46 -10.03 -0.64
CA ALA A 27 1.66 -8.70 -0.07
C ALA A 27 1.05 -8.70 1.34
N PRO A 28 1.81 -8.36 2.40
CA PRO A 28 1.29 -8.30 3.76
C PRO A 28 0.11 -7.33 3.87
N MET A 29 -1.05 -7.83 4.30
CA MET A 29 -2.28 -7.05 4.45
C MET A 29 -3.02 -7.38 5.73
N ILE A 30 -3.73 -6.41 6.30
CA ILE A 30 -4.61 -6.59 7.43
C ILE A 30 -5.99 -6.02 7.11
N ALA A 31 -7.00 -6.50 7.80
CA ALA A 31 -8.35 -5.99 7.69
C ALA A 31 -8.94 -5.77 9.07
N MET A 32 -9.51 -4.58 9.26
CA MET A 32 -10.09 -4.12 10.52
C MET A 32 -11.47 -3.56 10.20
N SER A 33 -12.47 -3.95 10.99
CA SER A 33 -13.82 -3.41 10.87
C SER A 33 -14.46 -3.34 12.25
N PRO A 34 -15.21 -2.27 12.60
CA PRO A 34 -15.92 -2.18 13.86
C PRO A 34 -16.80 -3.41 14.10
N GLY A 35 -16.77 -3.96 15.31
CA GLY A 35 -17.55 -5.15 15.69
C GLY A 35 -16.99 -6.48 15.18
N TYR A 36 -15.92 -6.48 14.38
CA TYR A 36 -15.27 -7.70 13.90
C TYR A 36 -13.86 -7.83 14.46
N ARG A 37 -13.45 -9.08 14.68
CA ARG A 37 -12.05 -9.41 15.02
C ARG A 37 -11.15 -9.12 13.83
N ASN A 38 -10.01 -8.50 14.09
CA ASN A 38 -9.04 -8.17 13.05
C ASN A 38 -8.59 -9.43 12.30
N ARG A 39 -8.34 -9.28 11.00
CA ARG A 39 -7.84 -10.34 10.14
C ARG A 39 -6.52 -9.95 9.50
N PHE A 40 -5.74 -10.93 9.07
CA PHE A 40 -4.49 -10.74 8.34
C PHE A 40 -4.35 -11.77 7.23
N LEU A 41 -3.66 -11.40 6.15
CA LEU A 41 -3.41 -12.27 5.02
C LEU A 41 -2.16 -13.13 5.28
N THR A 42 -2.26 -14.44 5.10
CA THR A 42 -1.12 -15.36 5.19
C THR A 42 -0.37 -15.45 3.86
N GLU A 43 0.85 -15.98 3.89
CA GLU A 43 1.65 -16.22 2.68
C GLU A 43 0.97 -17.18 1.68
N ASP A 44 0.08 -18.06 2.17
CA ASP A 44 -0.79 -18.92 1.35
C ASP A 44 -1.96 -18.17 0.70
N LEU A 45 -1.99 -16.83 0.78
CA LEU A 45 -3.07 -15.96 0.29
C LEU A 45 -4.44 -16.24 0.96
N ARG A 46 -4.44 -16.64 2.24
CA ARG A 46 -5.66 -16.89 3.03
C ARG A 46 -5.82 -15.87 4.14
N TRP A 47 -7.04 -15.38 4.33
CA TRP A 47 -7.36 -14.48 5.44
C TRP A 47 -7.57 -15.28 6.72
N PHE A 48 -6.89 -14.89 7.79
CA PHE A 48 -7.01 -15.52 9.10
C PHE A 48 -7.46 -14.51 10.15
N ALA A 49 -8.38 -14.89 11.04
CA ALA A 49 -8.81 -14.07 12.16
C ALA A 49 -7.78 -14.14 13.30
N ASP A 50 -7.32 -12.99 13.79
CA ASP A 50 -6.27 -12.94 14.79
C ASP A 50 -6.78 -13.42 16.16
N PRO A 51 -6.26 -14.53 16.71
CA PRO A 51 -6.70 -15.05 18.01
C PRO A 51 -6.22 -14.20 19.20
N GLY A 52 -5.31 -13.25 19.00
CA GLY A 52 -4.74 -12.41 20.05
C GLY A 52 -5.77 -11.54 20.77
N SER A 53 -5.45 -11.16 22.01
CA SER A 53 -6.26 -10.24 22.83
C SER A 53 -6.28 -8.81 22.27
N ASN A 54 -5.25 -8.44 21.50
CA ASN A 54 -5.06 -7.09 20.96
C ASN A 54 -5.68 -6.93 19.55
N ALA A 55 -6.42 -7.94 19.08
CA ALA A 55 -7.05 -7.96 17.75
C ALA A 55 -8.36 -7.15 17.69
N GLN A 56 -8.34 -5.94 18.26
CA GLN A 56 -9.48 -5.03 18.27
C GLN A 56 -9.35 -3.97 17.18
N PHE A 57 -10.49 -3.50 16.69
CA PHE A 57 -10.57 -2.43 15.70
C PHE A 57 -9.92 -1.15 16.24
N THR A 58 -9.17 -0.46 15.38
CA THR A 58 -8.67 0.89 15.61
C THR A 58 -8.67 1.64 14.27
N ASN A 59 -8.82 2.96 14.34
CA ASN A 59 -8.67 3.87 13.20
C ASN A 59 -7.37 4.70 13.31
N ASP A 60 -6.57 4.49 14.34
CA ASP A 60 -5.30 5.20 14.51
C ASP A 60 -4.20 4.55 13.65
N THR A 61 -3.65 5.33 12.72
CA THR A 61 -2.64 4.85 11.75
C THR A 61 -1.38 4.27 12.41
N LEU A 62 -0.95 4.81 13.55
CA LEU A 62 0.24 4.32 14.25
C LEU A 62 -0.02 2.98 14.95
N GLU A 63 -1.21 2.80 15.54
CA GLU A 63 -1.62 1.52 16.09
C GLU A 63 -1.85 0.46 14.99
N ILE A 64 -2.35 0.86 13.83
CA ILE A 64 -2.45 -0.01 12.64
C ILE A 64 -1.05 -0.46 12.17
N LEU A 65 -0.09 0.46 12.08
CA LEU A 65 1.30 0.14 11.76
C LEU A 65 1.93 -0.80 12.80
N ARG A 66 1.67 -0.56 14.09
CA ARG A 66 2.11 -1.44 15.17
C ARG A 66 1.53 -2.84 15.02
N TYR A 67 0.24 -2.96 14.72
CA TYR A 67 -0.43 -4.24 14.50
C TYR A 67 0.18 -5.00 13.30
N CYS A 68 0.46 -4.31 12.19
CA CYS A 68 1.19 -4.89 11.06
C CYS A 68 2.54 -5.49 11.48
N ARG A 69 3.34 -4.76 12.29
CA ARG A 69 4.65 -5.24 12.76
C ARG A 69 4.54 -6.46 13.67
N ILE A 70 3.53 -6.50 14.54
CA ILE A 70 3.26 -7.67 15.38
C ILE A 70 2.89 -8.89 14.53
N ARG A 71 2.07 -8.68 13.50
CA ARG A 71 1.53 -9.78 12.67
C ARG A 71 2.50 -10.28 11.62
N TYR A 72 3.44 -9.43 11.21
CA TYR A 72 4.49 -9.71 10.24
C TYR A 72 5.88 -9.41 10.83
N PRO A 73 6.31 -10.12 11.89
CA PRO A 73 7.50 -9.76 12.66
C PRO A 73 8.82 -9.94 11.88
N ASN A 74 8.81 -10.79 10.85
CA ASN A 74 9.98 -11.06 10.00
C ASN A 74 10.03 -10.14 8.75
N ARG A 75 9.17 -9.11 8.70
CA ARG A 75 9.03 -8.18 7.58
C ARG A 75 9.44 -6.79 8.05
N ASN A 76 10.14 -6.03 7.21
CA ASN A 76 10.60 -4.68 7.56
C ASN A 76 9.49 -3.64 7.30
N ILE A 77 8.39 -3.74 8.05
CA ILE A 77 7.22 -2.87 7.88
C ILE A 77 7.50 -1.45 8.39
N SER A 78 7.44 -0.48 7.49
CA SER A 78 7.75 0.93 7.75
C SER A 78 6.52 1.82 7.78
N SER A 79 5.50 1.50 6.98
CA SER A 79 4.27 2.29 6.85
C SER A 79 3.07 1.41 6.52
N VAL A 80 1.88 2.02 6.54
CA VAL A 80 0.62 1.37 6.18
C VAL A 80 -0.17 2.26 5.23
N VAL A 81 -0.87 1.63 4.30
CA VAL A 81 -1.72 2.33 3.33
C VAL A 81 -3.07 1.63 3.25
N GLU A 82 -4.15 2.38 3.50
CA GLU A 82 -5.50 1.86 3.30
C GLU A 82 -5.78 1.68 1.81
N SER A 83 -6.41 0.58 1.44
CA SER A 83 -6.78 0.33 0.05
C SER A 83 -7.92 1.24 -0.39
N ALA A 84 -7.82 1.79 -1.60
CA ALA A 84 -8.90 2.57 -2.19
C ALA A 84 -10.15 1.71 -2.48
N GLN A 85 -9.93 0.44 -2.84
CA GLN A 85 -10.98 -0.51 -3.18
C GLN A 85 -11.40 -1.36 -1.98
N GLU A 86 -12.69 -1.62 -1.89
CA GLU A 86 -13.25 -2.58 -0.94
C GLU A 86 -13.03 -4.01 -1.42
N MET A 87 -12.93 -4.93 -0.46
CA MET A 87 -12.92 -6.36 -0.71
C MET A 87 -13.90 -7.08 0.21
N VAL A 88 -14.42 -8.20 -0.28
CA VAL A 88 -15.31 -9.07 0.50
C VAL A 88 -14.50 -10.21 1.11
N LEU A 89 -14.44 -10.24 2.43
CA LEU A 89 -13.83 -11.30 3.23
C LEU A 89 -14.88 -12.34 3.62
N GLY A 90 -14.60 -13.60 3.30
CA GLY A 90 -15.44 -14.74 3.68
C GLY A 90 -15.28 -15.87 2.66
N ASP A 91 -15.29 -17.10 3.15
CA ASP A 91 -15.20 -18.27 2.27
C ASP A 91 -16.41 -18.33 1.34
N ARG A 92 -16.23 -18.98 0.18
CA ARG A 92 -17.32 -19.17 -0.80
C ARG A 92 -18.55 -19.85 -0.20
N ASN A 93 -18.35 -20.67 0.82
CA ASN A 93 -19.38 -21.46 1.48
C ASN A 93 -20.08 -20.73 2.65
N VAL A 94 -19.65 -19.51 2.97
CA VAL A 94 -20.28 -18.69 4.02
C VAL A 94 -21.45 -17.91 3.41
N PRO A 95 -22.63 -17.88 4.07
CA PRO A 95 -23.75 -17.03 3.67
C PRO A 95 -23.31 -15.59 3.41
N THR A 96 -23.82 -14.96 2.35
CA THR A 96 -23.40 -13.60 1.95
C THR A 96 -23.57 -12.58 3.06
N GLU A 97 -24.60 -12.72 3.90
CA GLU A 97 -24.89 -11.85 5.05
C GLU A 97 -23.80 -11.90 6.14
N LEU A 98 -22.98 -12.96 6.16
CA LEU A 98 -21.87 -13.14 7.10
C LEU A 98 -20.51 -12.78 6.49
N LYS A 99 -20.48 -12.37 5.22
CA LYS A 99 -19.26 -11.87 4.58
C LYS A 99 -19.01 -10.44 5.01
N LEU A 100 -17.74 -10.12 5.27
CA LEU A 100 -17.32 -8.79 5.68
C LEU A 100 -16.79 -8.01 4.48
N THR A 101 -17.47 -6.96 4.07
CA THR A 101 -16.92 -5.97 3.13
C THR A 101 -16.04 -4.98 3.89
N VAL A 102 -14.79 -4.80 3.46
CA VAL A 102 -13.80 -3.96 4.15
C VAL A 102 -12.77 -3.39 3.18
N LYS A 103 -12.20 -2.23 3.50
CA LYS A 103 -10.98 -1.71 2.87
C LYS A 103 -9.76 -2.21 3.65
N PRO A 104 -8.96 -3.13 3.12
CA PRO A 104 -7.80 -3.65 3.84
C PRO A 104 -6.67 -2.62 3.87
N TRP A 105 -5.84 -2.70 4.89
CA TRP A 105 -4.59 -1.96 4.98
C TRP A 105 -3.45 -2.82 4.48
N ARG A 106 -2.62 -2.26 3.59
CA ARG A 106 -1.36 -2.87 3.17
C ARG A 106 -0.26 -2.48 4.16
N CYS A 107 0.49 -3.47 4.63
CA CYS A 107 1.66 -3.26 5.46
C CYS A 107 2.88 -3.14 4.53
N VAL A 108 3.40 -1.93 4.36
CA VAL A 108 4.40 -1.61 3.35
C VAL A 108 5.81 -1.83 3.91
N GLU A 109 6.65 -2.51 3.15
CA GLU A 109 8.05 -2.77 3.50
C GLU A 109 8.99 -1.68 2.97
N GLY A 110 10.03 -1.35 3.74
CA GLY A 110 11.15 -0.53 3.26
C GLY A 110 10.85 0.97 3.16
N THR A 111 11.50 1.68 2.26
CA THR A 111 11.28 3.13 2.10
C THR A 111 9.98 3.41 1.37
N PHE A 112 9.24 4.44 1.80
CA PHE A 112 8.04 4.87 1.09
C PHE A 112 8.39 5.23 -0.35
N SER A 113 7.76 4.57 -1.32
CA SER A 113 7.85 4.87 -2.74
C SER A 113 6.48 5.23 -3.26
N THR A 114 6.42 6.15 -4.22
CA THR A 114 5.18 6.43 -4.94
C THR A 114 4.69 5.20 -5.67
N GLU A 115 3.38 4.96 -5.64
CA GLU A 115 2.80 3.84 -6.37
C GLU A 115 2.65 4.17 -7.84
N VAL A 116 2.85 3.17 -8.70
CA VAL A 116 2.56 3.29 -10.12
C VAL A 116 1.09 2.98 -10.34
N ILE A 117 0.31 4.00 -10.73
CA ILE A 117 -1.11 3.87 -11.01
C ILE A 117 -1.32 3.86 -12.52
N PHE A 118 -2.07 2.87 -13.01
CA PHE A 118 -2.57 2.85 -14.38
C PHE A 118 -3.93 3.52 -14.42
N HIS A 119 -4.11 4.50 -15.30
CA HIS A 119 -5.42 5.08 -15.57
C HIS A 119 -5.99 4.50 -16.89
N PRO A 120 -7.32 4.39 -17.04
CA PRO A 120 -7.95 3.99 -18.29
C PRO A 120 -7.61 4.93 -19.47
N GLU A 121 -7.87 4.46 -20.69
CA GLU A 121 -7.82 5.31 -21.89
C GLU A 121 -8.81 6.47 -21.75
N GLY A 122 -8.39 7.67 -22.15
CA GLY A 122 -9.17 8.90 -22.01
C GLY A 122 -9.12 9.56 -20.62
N CYS A 123 -8.49 8.93 -19.63
CA CYS A 123 -8.18 9.56 -18.34
C CYS A 123 -6.76 10.18 -18.36
N ALA A 124 -6.51 11.13 -17.46
CA ALA A 124 -5.18 11.70 -17.22
C ALA A 124 -4.77 11.50 -15.76
N TYR A 125 -3.49 11.21 -15.52
CA TYR A 125 -2.91 11.22 -14.19
C TYR A 125 -2.56 12.65 -13.79
N ARG A 126 -2.96 13.07 -12.59
CA ARG A 126 -2.57 14.33 -11.95
C ARG A 126 -1.97 14.07 -10.58
N LYS A 127 -0.96 14.86 -10.23
CA LYS A 127 -0.30 14.88 -8.92
C LYS A 127 -0.28 16.35 -8.47
N SER A 128 -0.71 16.62 -7.24
CA SER A 128 -0.74 17.99 -6.72
C SER A 128 0.67 18.59 -6.60
N GLU A 129 0.86 19.85 -6.99
CA GLU A 129 2.14 20.57 -6.83
C GLU A 129 2.53 20.68 -5.35
N GLU A 130 1.55 20.79 -4.44
CA GLU A 130 1.78 20.78 -2.99
C GLU A 130 2.39 19.48 -2.47
N SER A 131 2.30 18.38 -3.23
CA SER A 131 2.96 17.13 -2.85
C SER A 131 4.47 17.12 -3.15
N GLU A 132 4.97 18.20 -3.76
CA GLU A 132 6.41 18.47 -3.97
C GLU A 132 6.94 19.52 -3.00
N ASP A 133 6.03 20.19 -2.26
CA ASP A 133 6.33 21.05 -1.12
C ASP A 133 6.28 20.23 0.18
N PHE A 134 7.43 20.10 0.84
CA PHE A 134 7.58 19.30 2.05
C PHE A 134 7.45 20.12 3.35
N ASP A 135 7.09 21.41 3.25
CA ASP A 135 6.96 22.28 4.42
C ASP A 135 5.72 21.94 5.27
N ASN A 136 4.73 21.26 4.68
CA ASN A 136 3.48 20.90 5.33
C ASN A 136 3.23 19.38 5.35
N CYS A 137 2.71 18.87 6.48
CA CYS A 137 2.28 17.49 6.63
C CYS A 137 0.77 17.43 6.85
N TYR A 138 0.04 16.99 5.83
CA TYR A 138 -1.42 16.90 5.87
C TYR A 138 -1.91 15.48 6.11
N ARG A 139 -3.12 15.37 6.70
CA ARG A 139 -3.82 14.09 6.87
C ARG A 139 -4.39 13.58 5.54
N LYS A 140 -4.77 12.31 5.51
CA LYS A 140 -5.35 11.65 4.33
C LYS A 140 -6.52 12.42 3.73
N GLU A 141 -7.42 12.91 4.57
CA GLU A 141 -8.67 13.57 4.15
C GLU A 141 -8.41 14.87 3.36
N TYR A 142 -7.30 15.55 3.67
CA TYR A 142 -6.86 16.72 2.91
C TYR A 142 -6.52 16.34 1.47
N TRP A 143 -5.66 15.32 1.31
CA TRP A 143 -5.23 14.84 0.00
C TRP A 143 -6.38 14.21 -0.80
N GLU A 144 -7.35 13.57 -0.15
CA GLU A 144 -8.57 13.10 -0.80
C GLU A 144 -9.38 14.27 -1.38
N SER A 145 -9.61 15.32 -0.58
CA SER A 145 -10.33 16.51 -1.03
C SER A 145 -9.63 17.24 -2.17
N GLU A 146 -8.29 17.36 -2.11
CA GLU A 146 -7.51 18.04 -3.15
C GLU A 146 -7.50 17.24 -4.46
N ALA A 147 -7.36 15.91 -4.39
CA ALA A 147 -7.45 15.04 -5.56
C ALA A 147 -8.83 15.13 -6.24
N GLU A 148 -9.91 15.19 -5.47
CA GLU A 148 -11.25 15.38 -6.01
C GLU A 148 -11.42 16.74 -6.69
N LYS A 149 -10.91 17.81 -6.07
CA LYS A 149 -10.98 19.16 -6.63
C LYS A 149 -10.24 19.22 -7.98
N GLN A 150 -9.02 18.71 -8.04
CA GLN A 150 -8.24 18.67 -9.28
C GLN A 150 -8.86 17.80 -10.37
N CYS A 151 -9.69 16.81 -10.02
CA CYS A 151 -10.42 16.03 -11.03
C CYS A 151 -11.67 16.75 -11.58
N ARG A 152 -12.22 17.73 -10.86
CA ARG A 152 -13.39 18.52 -11.29
C ARG A 152 -13.03 19.71 -12.17
N GLU A 153 -11.78 20.13 -12.15
CA GLU A 153 -11.19 21.20 -12.98
C GLU A 153 -10.69 20.68 -14.35
#